data_AF-A0A1F4WKT9-F1
#
_entry.id   AF-A0A1F4WKT9-F1
#
_cell.length_a   1.000
_cell.length_b   1.000
_cell.length_c   1.000
_cell.angle_alpha   90.00
_cell.angle_beta   90.00
_cell.angle_gamma   90.00
#
_symmetry.space_group_name_H-M   'P 1'
#
loop_
_entity.id
_entity.type
_entity.pdbx_description
1 polymer ?
#
loop_
_entity_poly.entity_id
_entity_poly.type
_entity_poly.pdbx_seq_one_letter_code
_entity_poly.pdbx_strand_id
1 'polypeptide(L)'
;MEQILIAGGVIFIVFFSALLIWLYRQGRPAEGGNSQAFRARALAKSIPKLREIAKQYHREQVGREAQIFLFNWAAELEPRVNKMRGSSREKFLASLYYTRVFPILEEHKRLQQQTRRDTK
;
A
#
# COMPACT_ATOMS: atom_id res chain seq x y z
N MET A 1 15.82 49.39 -33.58
CA MET A 1 14.62 48.53 -33.45
C MET A 1 14.98 47.06 -33.15
N GLU A 2 16.13 46.74 -32.55
CA GLU A 2 16.56 45.34 -32.33
C GLU A 2 16.42 44.86 -30.88
N GLN A 3 16.38 45.77 -29.90
CA GLN A 3 16.30 45.39 -28.48
C GLN A 3 14.89 44.90 -28.05
N ILE A 4 13.83 45.36 -28.72
CA ILE A 4 12.45 44.94 -28.42
C ILE A 4 12.24 43.46 -28.80
N LEU A 5 12.93 42.97 -29.83
CA LEU A 5 12.83 41.58 -30.30
C LEU A 5 13.43 40.58 -29.29
N ILE A 6 14.51 40.97 -28.61
CA ILE A 6 15.23 40.11 -27.66
C ILE A 6 14.46 40.00 -26.33
N ALA A 7 13.86 41.10 -25.85
CA ALA A 7 13.07 41.11 -24.63
C ALA A 7 11.82 40.21 -24.71
N GLY A 8 11.14 40.19 -25.87
CA GLY A 8 9.99 39.31 -26.11
C GLY A 8 10.37 37.82 -26.12
N GLY A 9 11.53 37.48 -26.68
CA GLY A 9 12.03 36.10 -26.72
C GLY A 9 12.38 35.54 -25.34
N VAL A 10 12.99 36.34 -24.47
CA VAL A 10 13.34 35.91 -23.10
C VAL A 10 12.09 35.68 -22.26
N ILE A 11 11.09 36.56 -22.35
CA ILE A 11 9.80 36.40 -21.64
C ILE A 11 9.10 35.13 -22.12
N PHE A 12 9.09 34.86 -23.43
CA PHE A 12 8.51 33.65 -24.00
C PHE A 12 9.19 32.39 -23.48
N ILE A 13 10.53 32.34 -23.42
CA ILE A 13 11.27 31.17 -22.94
C ILE A 13 10.99 30.89 -21.45
N VAL A 14 10.94 31.92 -20.61
CA VAL A 14 10.64 31.76 -19.17
C VAL A 14 9.22 31.26 -18.98
N PHE A 15 8.24 31.85 -19.69
CA PHE A 15 6.85 31.44 -19.59
C PHE A 15 6.63 30.02 -20.13
N PHE A 16 7.26 29.68 -21.27
CA PHE A 16 7.17 28.35 -21.87
C PHE A 16 7.83 27.30 -20.99
N SER A 17 8.95 27.62 -20.35
CA SER A 17 9.63 26.73 -19.41
C SER A 17 8.79 26.50 -18.15
N ALA A 18 8.16 27.55 -17.61
CA ALA A 18 7.22 27.43 -16.49
C ALA A 18 5.97 26.60 -16.86
N LEU A 19 5.46 26.77 -18.08
CA LEU A 19 4.34 25.99 -18.61
C LEU A 19 4.71 24.52 -18.79
N LEU A 20 5.91 24.21 -19.32
CA LEU A 20 6.41 22.85 -19.42
C LEU A 20 6.61 22.20 -18.04
N ILE A 21 7.13 22.94 -17.05
CA ILE A 21 7.24 22.45 -15.66
C ILE A 21 5.85 22.21 -15.06
N TRP A 22 4.89 23.09 -15.31
CA TRP A 22 3.51 22.94 -14.84
C TRP A 22 2.80 21.74 -15.50
N LEU A 23 2.96 21.56 -16.81
CA LEU A 23 2.48 20.40 -17.55
C LEU A 23 3.16 19.11 -17.10
N TYR A 24 4.46 19.13 -16.81
CA TYR A 24 5.20 17.99 -16.27
C TYR A 24 4.80 17.66 -14.83
N ARG A 25 4.41 18.66 -14.02
CA ARG A 25 3.83 18.47 -12.69
C ARG A 25 2.43 17.87 -12.74
N GLN A 26 1.59 18.29 -13.69
CA GLN A 26 0.27 17.67 -13.92
C GLN A 26 0.40 16.28 -14.53
N GLY A 27 1.40 16.08 -15.40
CA GLY A 27 1.71 14.85 -16.11
C GLY A 27 2.63 13.89 -15.36
N ARG A 28 2.93 14.11 -14.07
CA ARG A 28 3.34 13.02 -13.19
C ARG A 28 2.08 12.25 -12.80
N PRO A 29 1.71 11.13 -13.47
CA PRO A 29 0.83 10.18 -12.83
C PRO A 29 1.51 9.81 -11.52
N ALA A 30 0.77 9.92 -10.42
CA ALA A 30 1.23 9.60 -9.09
C ALA A 30 2.22 8.42 -9.12
N GLU A 31 3.45 8.64 -8.63
CA GLU A 31 4.44 7.60 -8.29
C GLU A 31 3.89 6.57 -7.26
N GLY A 32 2.60 6.60 -6.97
CA GLY A 32 1.84 5.59 -6.24
C GLY A 32 1.33 4.42 -7.07
N GLY A 33 1.34 4.43 -8.42
CA GLY A 33 0.79 3.33 -9.23
C GLY A 33 1.53 2.00 -9.06
N ASN A 34 2.86 2.01 -9.21
CA ASN A 34 3.69 0.80 -9.01
C ASN A 34 3.76 0.38 -7.53
N SER A 35 3.68 1.34 -6.61
CA SER A 35 3.71 1.06 -5.17
C SER A 35 2.37 0.51 -4.65
N GLN A 36 1.23 0.89 -5.23
CA GLN A 36 -0.11 0.45 -4.80
C GLN A 36 -0.45 -0.95 -5.33
N ALA A 37 -0.15 -1.27 -6.59
CA ALA A 37 -0.33 -2.62 -7.14
C ALA A 37 0.53 -3.67 -6.40
N PHE A 38 1.75 -3.30 -5.99
CA PHE A 38 2.62 -4.15 -5.16
C PHE A 38 2.03 -4.39 -3.76
N ARG A 39 1.48 -3.34 -3.12
CA ARG A 39 0.84 -3.41 -1.79
C ARG A 39 -0.45 -4.23 -1.81
N ALA A 40 -1.24 -4.14 -2.88
CA ALA A 40 -2.44 -4.96 -3.06
C ALA A 40 -2.11 -6.46 -3.12
N ARG A 41 -0.97 -6.82 -3.74
CA ARG A 41 -0.47 -8.20 -3.77
C ARG A 41 0.06 -8.66 -2.40
N ALA A 42 0.51 -7.75 -1.53
CA ALA A 42 1.03 -8.10 -0.20
C ALA A 42 -0.04 -8.73 0.69
N LEU A 43 -1.29 -8.23 0.62
CA LEU A 43 -2.40 -8.79 1.39
C LEU A 43 -2.74 -10.22 0.95
N ALA A 44 -2.90 -10.47 -0.35
CA ALA A 44 -3.17 -11.81 -0.87
C ALA A 44 -2.07 -12.81 -0.48
N LYS A 45 -0.79 -12.38 -0.54
CA LYS A 45 0.37 -13.21 -0.13
C LYS A 45 0.41 -13.48 1.39
N SER A 46 -0.21 -12.63 2.20
CA SER A 46 -0.22 -12.80 3.66
C SER A 46 -1.29 -13.78 4.17
N ILE A 47 -2.32 -14.09 3.38
CA ILE A 47 -3.42 -14.98 3.78
C ILE A 47 -2.95 -16.36 4.23
N PRO A 48 -2.05 -17.07 3.51
CA PRO A 48 -1.52 -18.35 3.99
C PRO A 48 -0.80 -18.22 5.33
N LYS A 49 -0.01 -17.15 5.52
CA LYS A 49 0.72 -16.90 6.76
C LYS A 49 -0.23 -16.65 7.93
N LEU A 50 -1.29 -15.88 7.73
CA LEU A 50 -2.33 -15.68 8.75
C LEU A 50 -3.03 -16.98 9.12
N ARG A 51 -3.24 -17.91 8.17
CA ARG A 51 -3.79 -19.24 8.47
C ARG A 51 -2.85 -20.06 9.34
N GLU A 52 -1.55 -19.99 9.10
CA GLU A 52 -0.55 -20.63 9.97
C GLU A 52 -0.58 -20.03 11.38
N ILE A 53 -0.58 -18.70 11.51
CA ILE A 53 -0.64 -18.00 12.80
C ILE A 53 -1.89 -18.40 13.58
N ALA A 54 -3.06 -18.41 12.93
CA ALA A 54 -4.32 -18.83 13.55
C ALA A 54 -4.26 -20.27 14.08
N LYS A 55 -3.58 -21.17 13.38
CA LYS A 55 -3.39 -22.57 13.81
C LYS A 55 -2.37 -22.69 14.94
N GLN A 56 -1.21 -22.05 14.80
CA GLN A 56 -0.09 -22.17 15.74
C GLN A 56 -0.41 -21.55 17.10
N TYR A 57 -1.13 -20.43 17.11
CA TYR A 57 -1.36 -19.60 18.30
C TYR A 57 -2.83 -19.60 18.74
N HIS A 58 -3.57 -20.71 18.59
CA HIS A 58 -5.03 -20.75 18.83
C HIS A 58 -5.47 -20.26 20.22
N ARG A 59 -4.61 -20.38 21.25
CA ARG A 59 -4.87 -19.93 22.63
C ARG A 59 -4.44 -18.50 22.89
N GLU A 60 -3.63 -17.92 22.02
CA GLU A 60 -3.09 -16.58 22.18
C GLU A 60 -3.92 -15.56 21.41
N GLN A 61 -3.78 -14.29 21.80
CA GLN A 61 -4.49 -13.19 21.16
C GLN A 61 -4.18 -13.09 19.67
N VAL A 62 -2.91 -13.24 19.27
CA VAL A 62 -2.48 -13.14 17.86
C VAL A 62 -3.18 -14.16 16.95
N GLY A 63 -3.40 -15.39 17.45
CA GLY A 63 -4.09 -16.44 16.70
C GLY A 63 -5.57 -16.16 16.55
N ARG A 64 -6.21 -15.65 17.62
CA ARG A 64 -7.63 -15.22 17.58
C ARG A 64 -7.83 -14.06 16.60
N GLU A 65 -6.96 -13.06 16.61
CA GLU A 65 -7.03 -11.93 15.68
C GLU A 65 -6.85 -12.37 14.22
N ALA A 66 -5.90 -13.27 13.96
CA ALA A 66 -5.72 -13.87 12.64
C ALA A 66 -6.97 -14.62 12.18
N GLN A 67 -7.60 -15.40 13.07
CA GLN A 67 -8.83 -16.14 12.77
C GLN A 67 -10.01 -15.21 12.46
N ILE A 68 -10.21 -14.16 13.27
CA ILE A 68 -11.26 -13.15 13.05
C ILE A 68 -11.05 -12.46 11.71
N PHE A 69 -9.82 -12.05 11.39
CA PHE A 69 -9.51 -11.43 10.11
C PHE A 69 -9.82 -12.38 8.94
N LEU A 70 -9.38 -13.64 9.01
CA LEU A 70 -9.62 -14.63 7.95
C LEU A 70 -11.11 -14.92 7.73
N PHE A 71 -11.89 -14.95 8.81
CA PHE A 71 -13.34 -15.10 8.74
C PHE A 71 -13.98 -13.91 8.02
N ASN A 72 -13.69 -12.68 8.47
CA ASN A 72 -14.20 -11.45 7.84
C ASN A 72 -13.71 -11.30 6.39
N TRP A 73 -12.50 -11.78 6.11
CA TRP A 73 -11.94 -11.79 4.77
C TRP A 73 -12.81 -12.61 3.81
N ALA A 74 -13.10 -13.87 4.17
CA ALA A 74 -13.91 -14.76 3.34
C ALA A 74 -15.39 -14.34 3.28
N ALA A 75 -15.95 -13.87 4.40
CA ALA A 75 -17.37 -13.55 4.50
C ALA A 75 -17.75 -12.25 3.78
N GLU A 76 -16.94 -11.19 3.91
CA GLU A 76 -17.34 -9.84 3.48
C GLU A 76 -16.31 -9.15 2.58
N LEU A 77 -15.02 -9.22 2.94
CA LEU A 77 -14.01 -8.36 2.30
C LEU A 77 -13.61 -8.87 0.90
N GLU A 78 -13.41 -10.17 0.73
CA GLU A 78 -13.02 -10.77 -0.55
C GLU A 78 -14.08 -10.56 -1.65
N PRO A 79 -15.39 -10.83 -1.42
CA PRO A 79 -16.43 -10.52 -2.40
C PRO A 79 -16.48 -9.03 -2.77
N ARG A 80 -16.29 -8.14 -1.79
CA ARG A 80 -16.33 -6.69 -1.98
C ARG A 80 -15.11 -6.21 -2.78
N VAL A 81 -13.92 -6.73 -2.49
CA VAL A 81 -12.68 -6.46 -3.22
C VAL A 81 -12.78 -6.93 -4.67
N ASN A 82 -13.37 -8.10 -4.91
CA ASN A 82 -13.51 -8.65 -6.27
C ASN A 82 -14.41 -7.78 -7.16
N LYS A 83 -15.33 -7.01 -6.56
CA LYS A 83 -16.17 -6.03 -7.26
C LYS A 83 -15.45 -4.70 -7.50
N MET A 84 -14.38 -4.39 -6.78
CA MET A 84 -13.59 -3.17 -6.96
C MET A 84 -12.63 -3.28 -8.15
N ARG A 85 -12.41 -2.18 -8.87
CA ARG A 85 -11.46 -2.11 -10.00
C ARG A 85 -10.48 -0.95 -9.84
N GLY A 86 -9.33 -1.07 -10.50
CA GLY A 86 -8.31 -0.03 -10.57
C GLY A 86 -7.80 0.44 -9.20
N SER A 87 -7.42 1.71 -9.13
CA SER A 87 -6.77 2.32 -7.95
C SER A 87 -7.60 2.25 -6.66
N SER A 88 -8.92 2.20 -6.74
CA SER A 88 -9.77 2.08 -5.54
C SER A 88 -9.56 0.75 -4.84
N ARG A 89 -9.45 -0.35 -5.61
CA ARG A 89 -9.16 -1.68 -5.08
C ARG A 89 -7.80 -1.69 -4.40
N GLU A 90 -6.80 -1.11 -5.05
CA GLU A 90 -5.43 -1.11 -4.54
C GLU A 90 -5.29 -0.30 -3.26
N LYS A 91 -5.89 0.89 -3.19
CA LYS A 91 -5.94 1.72 -1.97
C LYS A 91 -6.64 0.98 -0.83
N PHE A 92 -7.76 0.33 -1.09
CA PHE A 92 -8.48 -0.44 -0.09
C PHE A 92 -7.65 -1.61 0.44
N LEU A 93 -7.03 -2.40 -0.45
CA LEU A 93 -6.19 -3.53 -0.06
C LEU A 93 -4.95 -3.09 0.72
N ALA A 94 -4.31 -1.99 0.30
CA ALA A 94 -3.18 -1.43 1.04
C ALA A 94 -3.61 -0.97 2.44
N SER A 95 -4.73 -0.25 2.55
CA SER A 95 -5.27 0.18 3.85
C SER A 95 -5.56 -1.01 4.76
N LEU A 96 -6.23 -2.04 4.24
CA LEU A 96 -6.55 -3.26 4.98
C LEU A 96 -5.29 -3.98 5.45
N TYR A 97 -4.26 -4.04 4.60
CA TYR A 97 -2.98 -4.63 4.97
C TYR A 97 -2.34 -3.92 6.16
N TYR A 98 -2.17 -2.59 6.09
CA TYR A 98 -1.47 -1.86 7.15
C TYR A 98 -2.27 -1.75 8.45
N THR A 99 -3.60 -1.71 8.37
CA THR A 99 -4.45 -1.52 9.56
C THR A 99 -4.81 -2.82 10.27
N ARG A 100 -4.88 -3.95 9.55
CA ARG A 100 -5.35 -5.22 10.12
C ARG A 100 -4.34 -6.34 10.02
N VAL A 101 -3.69 -6.53 8.88
CA VAL A 101 -2.78 -7.66 8.65
C VAL A 101 -1.41 -7.44 9.27
N PHE A 102 -0.82 -6.27 9.02
CA PHE A 102 0.54 -5.95 9.44
C PHE A 102 0.74 -6.05 10.96
N PRO A 103 -0.18 -5.55 11.83
CA PRO A 103 -0.07 -5.72 13.27
C PRO A 103 0.00 -7.18 13.71
N ILE A 104 -0.82 -8.06 13.11
CA ILE A 104 -0.84 -9.50 13.42
C ILE A 104 0.49 -10.16 13.06
N LEU A 105 1.06 -9.79 11.91
CA LEU A 105 2.35 -10.32 11.45
C LEU A 105 3.52 -9.86 12.34
N GLU A 106 3.51 -8.59 12.76
CA GLU A 106 4.53 -8.07 13.66
C GLU A 106 4.43 -8.70 15.06
N GLU A 107 3.22 -8.90 15.57
CA GLU A 107 3.03 -9.55 16.87
C GLU A 107 3.49 -11.00 16.85
N HIS A 108 3.17 -11.74 15.78
CA HIS A 108 3.71 -13.08 15.56
C HIS A 108 5.25 -13.10 15.57
N LYS A 109 5.89 -12.12 14.92
CA LYS A 109 7.35 -12.00 14.90
C LYS A 109 7.92 -11.71 16.28
N ARG A 110 7.27 -10.88 17.09
CA ARG A 110 7.66 -10.61 18.48
C ARG A 110 7.59 -11.87 19.33
N LEU A 111 6.50 -12.61 19.23
CA LEU A 111 6.32 -13.89 19.94
C LEU A 111 7.41 -14.89 19.55
N GLN A 112 7.71 -15.04 18.25
CA GLN A 112 8.81 -15.89 17.80
C GLN A 112 10.18 -15.48 18.37
N GLN A 113 10.43 -14.18 18.53
CA GLN A 113 11.68 -13.69 19.12
C GLN A 113 11.75 -13.94 20.63
N GLN A 114 10.63 -13.81 21.35
CA GLN A 114 10.55 -14.14 22.78
C GLN A 114 10.85 -15.61 23.02
N THR A 115 10.16 -16.52 22.30
CA THR A 115 10.40 -17.97 22.44
C THR A 115 11.87 -18.34 22.18
N ARG A 116 12.52 -17.69 21.20
CA ARG A 116 13.96 -17.93 20.91
C ARG A 116 14.90 -17.46 22.02
N ARG A 117 14.54 -16.41 22.76
CA ARG A 117 15.34 -15.91 23.89
C ARG A 117 15.22 -16.84 25.08
N ASP A 118 14.03 -17.37 25.34
CA ASP A 118 13.78 -18.27 26.47
C ASP A 118 14.40 -19.68 26.30
N THR A 119 14.81 -20.03 25.07
CA THR A 119 15.45 -21.33 24.75
C THR A 119 16.98 -21.28 24.84
N LYS A 120 17.60 -20.12 25.13
CA LYS A 120 19.06 -19.96 25.26
C LYS A 120 19.46 -19.87 26.73
#